data_AF-A0A7J3QXI9-F1
#
_entry.id   AF-A0A7J3QXI9-F1
#
_cell.length_a   1.000
_cell.length_b   1.000
_cell.length_c   1.000
_cell.angle_alpha   90.00
_cell.angle_beta   90.00
_cell.angle_gamma   90.00
#
_symmetry.space_group_name_H-M   'P 1'
#
loop_
_entity.id
_entity.type
_entity.pdbx_description
1 polymer ?
#
loop_
_entity_poly.entity_id
_entity_poly.type
_entity_poly.pdbx_seq_one_letter_code
_entity_poly.pdbx_strand_id
1 'polypeptide(L)'
;MIEIDGSQKSGSGTILRLSVALASILGEPLHIFNIRQNRPQPGLRPQHLEAVLTAAKLCDADVKGAVLNSRELWFTPKRIKGGKFEAEIGTAGSIPM
;
A
#
# COMPACT_ATOMS: atom_id res chain seq x y z
N MET A 1 -14.51 4.44 -6.35
CA MET A 1 -13.82 3.44 -5.50
C MET A 1 -13.21 2.43 -6.45
N ILE A 2 -11.89 2.34 -6.45
CA ILE A 2 -11.09 1.49 -7.33
C ILE A 2 -10.97 0.12 -6.67
N GLU A 3 -11.27 -0.95 -7.40
CA GLU A 3 -11.08 -2.32 -6.95
C GLU A 3 -9.93 -2.98 -7.71
N ILE A 4 -8.99 -3.59 -6.97
CA ILE A 4 -7.80 -4.22 -7.53
C ILE A 4 -7.64 -5.63 -6.96
N ASP A 5 -7.52 -6.61 -7.86
CA ASP A 5 -7.05 -7.94 -7.49
C ASP A 5 -5.51 -7.98 -7.48
N GLY A 6 -4.94 -8.01 -6.28
CA GLY A 6 -3.51 -8.06 -6.02
C GLY A 6 -2.82 -9.37 -6.39
N SER A 7 -3.56 -10.39 -6.83
CA SER A 7 -3.00 -11.63 -7.38
C SER A 7 -2.61 -11.51 -8.85
N GLN A 8 -3.13 -10.49 -9.56
CA GLN A 8 -2.91 -10.30 -10.99
C GLN A 8 -1.41 -10.10 -11.32
N LYS A 9 -1.07 -10.40 -12.58
CA LYS A 9 0.30 -10.36 -13.11
C LYS A 9 1.24 -11.24 -12.26
N SER A 10 2.27 -10.65 -11.65
CA SER A 10 3.25 -11.38 -10.85
C SER A 10 2.88 -11.52 -9.37
N GLY A 11 1.72 -10.98 -8.94
CA GLY A 11 1.33 -10.88 -7.53
C GLY A 11 2.43 -10.26 -6.66
N SER A 12 3.20 -9.33 -7.22
CA SER A 12 4.33 -8.67 -6.53
C SER A 12 3.87 -7.47 -5.72
N GLY A 13 4.76 -6.91 -4.88
CA GLY A 13 4.47 -5.67 -4.17
C GLY A 13 4.24 -4.45 -5.08
N THR A 14 4.63 -4.53 -6.36
CA THR A 14 4.51 -3.42 -7.31
C THR A 14 3.06 -3.03 -7.56
N ILE A 15 2.14 -4.00 -7.69
CA ILE A 15 0.72 -3.68 -7.93
C ILE A 15 0.14 -2.89 -6.75
N LEU A 16 0.44 -3.32 -5.52
CA LEU A 16 0.03 -2.63 -4.30
C LEU A 16 0.54 -1.18 -4.27
N ARG A 17 1.85 -1.00 -4.48
CA ARG A 17 2.47 0.34 -4.37
C ARG A 17 1.94 1.30 -5.42
N LEU A 18 1.80 0.83 -6.66
CA LEU A 18 1.23 1.65 -7.74
C LEU A 18 -0.25 1.95 -7.49
N SER A 19 -1.05 0.98 -7.05
CA SER A 19 -2.46 1.22 -6.73
C SER A 19 -2.62 2.27 -5.63
N VAL A 20 -1.83 2.19 -4.55
CA VAL A 20 -1.88 3.18 -3.45
C VAL A 20 -1.41 4.56 -3.90
N ALA A 21 -0.33 4.63 -4.69
CA ALA A 21 0.16 5.89 -5.23
C ALA A 21 -0.87 6.56 -6.16
N LEU A 22 -1.45 5.79 -7.09
CA LEU A 22 -2.45 6.28 -8.02
C LEU A 22 -3.74 6.69 -7.31
N ALA A 23 -4.23 5.88 -6.36
CA ALA A 23 -5.37 6.25 -5.53
C ALA A 23 -5.12 7.57 -4.80
N SER A 24 -3.93 7.74 -4.22
CA SER A 24 -3.53 8.99 -3.55
C SER A 24 -3.54 10.19 -4.50
N ILE A 25 -2.99 10.05 -5.70
CA ILE A 25 -2.94 11.12 -6.72
C ILE A 25 -4.33 11.47 -7.23
N LEU A 26 -5.16 10.46 -7.50
CA LEU A 26 -6.51 10.64 -8.03
C LEU A 26 -7.51 11.11 -6.96
N GLY A 27 -7.20 10.93 -5.67
CA GLY A 27 -8.13 11.20 -4.58
C GLY A 27 -9.29 10.21 -4.52
N GLU A 28 -9.12 9.01 -5.07
CA GLU A 28 -10.16 7.98 -5.12
C GLU A 28 -9.92 6.88 -4.09
N PRO A 29 -10.96 6.42 -3.35
CA PRO A 29 -10.83 5.28 -2.46
C PRO A 29 -10.40 4.01 -3.20
N LEU A 30 -9.52 3.23 -2.60
CA LEU A 30 -8.99 1.97 -3.11
C LEU A 30 -9.37 0.82 -2.18
N HIS A 31 -9.79 -0.29 -2.78
CA HIS A 31 -9.79 -1.61 -2.15
C HIS A 31 -8.93 -2.56 -2.99
N ILE A 32 -7.92 -3.13 -2.35
CA ILE A 32 -7.07 -4.15 -2.96
C ILE A 32 -7.15 -5.43 -2.14
N PHE A 33 -7.49 -6.52 -2.81
CA PHE A 33 -7.65 -7.86 -2.23
C PHE A 33 -6.66 -8.85 -2.85
N ASN A 34 -6.54 -10.06 -2.30
CA ASN A 34 -5.56 -11.07 -2.71
C ASN A 34 -4.10 -10.57 -2.74
N ILE A 35 -3.72 -9.68 -1.81
CA ILE A 35 -2.38 -9.08 -1.79
C ILE A 35 -1.31 -10.17 -1.71
N ARG A 36 -0.50 -10.27 -2.77
CA ARG A 36 0.60 -11.24 -2.88
C ARG A 36 0.15 -12.70 -2.67
N GLN A 37 -1.10 -13.03 -3.03
CA GLN A 37 -1.70 -14.35 -2.81
C GLN A 37 -0.86 -15.50 -3.41
N ASN A 38 -0.21 -15.26 -4.56
CA ASN A 38 0.58 -16.26 -5.28
C ASN A 38 2.07 -16.29 -4.87
N ARG A 39 2.45 -15.63 -3.76
CA ARG A 39 3.85 -15.61 -3.27
C ARG A 39 4.02 -16.59 -2.09
N PRO A 40 5.23 -17.15 -1.89
CA PRO A 40 5.50 -18.07 -0.77
C PRO A 40 5.15 -17.49 0.60
N GLN A 41 5.38 -16.19 0.78
CA GLN A 41 4.92 -15.43 1.94
C GLN A 41 3.86 -14.45 1.45
N PRO A 42 2.55 -14.76 1.54
CA PRO A 42 1.50 -13.87 1.05
C PRO A 42 1.26 -12.67 1.97
N GLY A 43 0.48 -11.70 1.49
CA GLY A 43 0.08 -10.51 2.22
C GLY A 43 1.15 -9.42 2.33
N LEU A 44 0.84 -8.39 3.13
CA LEU A 44 1.73 -7.27 3.42
C LEU A 44 2.98 -7.74 4.17
N ARG A 45 4.14 -7.21 3.76
CA ARG A 45 5.44 -7.43 4.41
C ARG A 45 5.92 -6.08 4.96
N PRO A 46 6.95 -6.03 5.83
CA PRO A 46 7.38 -4.76 6.45
C PRO A 46 7.53 -3.61 5.45
N GLN A 47 8.23 -3.83 4.32
CA GLN A 47 8.38 -2.81 3.26
C GLN A 47 7.06 -2.38 2.60
N HIS A 48 6.09 -3.30 2.45
CA HIS A 48 4.79 -2.98 1.86
C HIS A 48 3.92 -2.18 2.83
N LEU A 49 3.93 -2.60 4.10
CA LEU A 49 3.20 -1.94 5.17
C LEU A 49 3.73 -0.51 5.33
N GLU A 50 5.04 -0.33 5.40
CA GLU A 50 5.64 1.00 5.57
C GLU A 50 5.35 1.92 4.37
N ALA A 51 5.38 1.39 3.15
CA ALA A 51 4.99 2.15 1.96
C ALA A 51 3.52 2.63 2.03
N VAL A 52 2.59 1.76 2.46
CA VAL A 52 1.18 2.10 2.64
C VAL A 52 0.99 3.16 3.73
N LEU A 53 1.63 2.97 4.88
CA LEU A 53 1.53 3.90 6.01
C LEU A 53 2.14 5.26 5.68
N THR A 54 3.25 5.28 4.94
CA THR A 54 3.89 6.53 4.49
C THR A 54 3.00 7.27 3.50
N ALA A 55 2.41 6.57 2.53
CA ALA A 55 1.43 7.17 1.62
C ALA A 55 0.21 7.70 2.39
N ALA A 56 -0.27 6.97 3.39
CA ALA A 56 -1.38 7.42 4.24
C ALA A 56 -1.06 8.70 5.01
N LYS A 57 0.14 8.81 5.59
CA LYS A 57 0.62 10.04 6.24
C LYS A 57 0.66 11.21 5.25
N LEU A 58 1.10 10.96 4.00
CA LEU A 58 1.25 11.98 2.96
C LEU A 58 -0.09 12.57 2.47
N CYS A 59 -1.15 11.77 2.42
CA CYS A 59 -2.47 12.22 1.96
C CYS A 59 -3.57 12.17 3.04
N ASP A 60 -3.18 12.04 4.31
CA ASP A 60 -4.10 12.01 5.47
C ASP A 60 -5.20 10.94 5.34
N ALA A 61 -4.82 9.79 4.78
CA ALA A 61 -5.76 8.73 4.39
C ALA A 61 -6.29 7.95 5.60
N ASP A 62 -7.55 7.54 5.51
CA ASP A 62 -8.09 6.52 6.38
C ASP A 62 -7.76 5.13 5.81
N VAL A 63 -7.19 4.25 6.64
CA VAL A 63 -6.68 2.95 6.18
C VAL A 63 -7.18 1.82 7.06
N LYS A 64 -7.67 0.75 6.43
CA LYS A 64 -8.10 -0.48 7.10
C LYS A 64 -7.35 -1.67 6.50
N GLY A 65 -6.87 -2.57 7.35
CA GLY A 65 -6.12 -3.75 6.91
C GLY A 65 -4.62 -3.50 6.66
N ALA A 66 -4.09 -2.32 7.00
CA ALA A 66 -2.65 -2.06 7.01
C ALA A 66 -1.98 -2.70 8.23
N VAL A 67 -1.90 -4.03 8.22
CA VAL A 67 -1.19 -4.84 9.22
C VAL A 67 -0.34 -5.90 8.51
N LEU A 68 0.69 -6.40 9.20
CA LEU A 68 1.55 -7.45 8.63
C LEU A 68 0.73 -8.68 8.23
N ASN A 69 1.11 -9.27 7.10
CA ASN A 69 0.46 -10.42 6.45
C ASN A 69 -0.98 -10.20 6.00
N SER A 70 -1.53 -8.98 6.11
CA SER A 70 -2.87 -8.69 5.58
C SER A 70 -2.93 -8.99 4.09
N ARG A 71 -4.03 -9.62 3.67
CA ARG A 71 -4.31 -9.95 2.27
C ARG A 71 -5.29 -8.97 1.61
N GLU A 72 -5.75 -8.00 2.38
CA GLU A 72 -6.74 -7.02 1.98
C GLU A 72 -6.41 -5.65 2.59
N LEU A 73 -6.67 -4.59 1.84
CA LEU A 73 -6.42 -3.23 2.26
C LEU A 73 -7.49 -2.31 1.68
N TRP A 74 -8.08 -1.48 2.53
CA TRP A 74 -8.87 -0.33 2.13
C TRP A 74 -8.08 0.93 2.44
N PHE A 75 -8.02 1.83 1.46
CA PHE A 75 -7.25 3.06 1.53
C PHE A 75 -8.10 4.20 0.97
N THR A 76 -8.49 5.13 1.83
CA THR A 76 -9.33 6.27 1.48
C THR A 76 -8.51 7.55 1.58
N PRO A 77 -7.91 8.03 0.48
CA PRO A 77 -7.08 9.23 0.50
C PRO A 77 -7.91 10.49 0.73
N LYS A 78 -7.29 11.50 1.35
CA LYS A 78 -7.81 12.86 1.42
C LYS A 78 -6.92 13.77 0.54
N ARG A 79 -6.60 14.97 0.99
CA ARG A 79 -5.74 15.90 0.24
C ARG A 79 -4.26 15.58 0.50
N ILE A 80 -3.47 15.43 -0.56
CA ILE A 80 -2.00 15.34 -0.47
C ILE A 80 -1.44 16.62 0.16
N LYS A 81 -0.57 16.46 1.15
CA LYS A 81 0.13 17.55 1.84
C LYS A 81 1.63 17.42 1.58
N GLY A 82 2.28 18.54 1.28
CA GLY A 82 3.74 18.62 1.27
C GLY A 82 4.31 18.66 2.69
N GLY A 83 5.59 18.35 2.85
CA GLY A 83 6.26 18.42 4.15
C GLY A 83 7.40 17.42 4.28
N LYS A 84 7.90 17.26 5.50
CA LYS A 84 8.89 16.24 5.85
C LYS A 84 8.15 14.97 6.28
N PHE A 85 8.52 13.85 5.68
CA PHE A 85 8.02 12.53 6.05
C PHE A 85 9.19 11.63 6.42
N GLU A 86 9.00 10.83 7.46
CA GLU A 86 9.96 9.82 7.89
C GLU A 86 9.30 8.45 7.79
N ALA A 87 10.03 7.52 7.21
CA ALA A 87 9.60 6.16 6.96
C ALA A 87 10.70 5.19 7.39
N GLU A 88 10.35 4.16 8.15
CA GLU A 88 11.30 3.18 8.68
C GLU A 88 10.80 1.76 8.44
N ILE A 89 11.49 1.01 7.57
CA ILE A 89 11.07 -0.34 7.18
C ILE A 89 11.43 -1.37 8.27
N GLY A 90 12.41 -1.06 9.13
CA GLY A 90 12.88 -1.93 10.22
C GLY A 90 13.54 -3.25 9.80
N THR A 91 13.72 -3.49 8.49
CA THR A 91 14.32 -4.70 7.92
C THR A 91 15.14 -4.33 6.68
N ALA A 92 15.82 -5.30 6.05
CA ALA A 92 16.59 -5.10 4.81
C ALA A 92 15.72 -4.86 3.54
N GLY A 93 14.56 -4.21 3.69
CA GLY A 93 13.71 -3.82 2.58
C GLY A 93 14.32 -2.68 1.75
N SER A 94 13.95 -2.62 0.47
CA SER A 94 14.47 -1.61 -0.46
C SER A 94 13.81 -0.25 -0.22
N ILE A 95 14.63 0.76 0.14
CA ILE A 95 14.16 2.14 0.38
C ILE A 95 13.58 2.81 -0.89
N PRO A 96 14.18 2.68 -2.09
CA PRO A 96 13.63 3.33 -3.30
C PRO A 96 12.29 2.78 -3.80
N MET A 97 11.74 1.73 -3.17
CA MET A 97 10.64 0.92 -3.72
C MET A 97 9.26 1.25 -3.18
#